data_AF-A0A0Q4FAY0-F1
#
_entry.id   AF-A0A0Q4FAY0-F1
#
_cell.length_a   1.000
_cell.length_b   1.000
_cell.length_c   1.000
_cell.angle_alpha   90.00
_cell.angle_beta   90.00
_cell.angle_gamma   90.00
#
_symmetry.space_group_name_H-M   'P 1'
#
loop_
_entity.id
_entity.type
_entity.pdbx_description
1 polymer ?
#
loop_
_entity_poly.entity_id
_entity_poly.type
_entity_poly.pdbx_seq_one_letter_code
_entity_poly.pdbx_strand_id
1 'polypeptide(L)'
;MTAVITAHAIARWQERIQPRATIAQAIAAIHAHDKAIARALAFGAPCVRTSQARLILRGGVVATVYPKAWILPPLSKGGAL
;
A
#
# COMPACT_ATOMS: atom_id res chain seq x y z
N MET A 1 3.93 -15.98 0.06
CA MET A 1 4.68 -15.03 -0.78
C MET A 1 4.63 -13.68 -0.11
N THR A 2 5.80 -13.04 0.06
CA THR A 2 5.93 -11.68 0.56
C THR A 2 5.66 -10.72 -0.59
N ALA A 3 4.80 -9.72 -0.39
CA ALA A 3 4.49 -8.76 -1.46
C ALA A 3 5.70 -7.86 -1.72
N VAL A 4 5.98 -7.57 -2.99
CA VAL A 4 7.03 -6.60 -3.35
C VAL A 4 6.54 -5.20 -2.97
N ILE A 5 7.35 -4.45 -2.24
CA ILE A 5 7.07 -3.05 -1.89
C ILE A 5 7.91 -2.17 -2.81
N THR A 6 7.24 -1.25 -3.52
CA THR A 6 7.94 -0.32 -4.40
C THR A 6 8.63 0.80 -3.61
N ALA A 7 9.74 1.33 -4.15
CA ALA A 7 10.40 2.50 -3.58
C ALA A 7 9.44 3.71 -3.47
N HIS A 8 8.51 3.83 -4.42
CA HIS A 8 7.47 4.85 -4.38
C HIS A 8 6.53 4.69 -3.17
N ALA A 9 6.09 3.47 -2.87
CA ALA A 9 5.25 3.21 -1.70
C ALA A 9 5.96 3.55 -0.38
N ILE A 10 7.26 3.26 -0.28
CA ILE A 10 8.10 3.60 0.88
C ILE A 10 8.18 5.12 1.04
N ALA A 11 8.53 5.85 -0.02
CA ALA A 11 8.61 7.31 0.00
C ALA A 11 7.27 7.94 0.42
N ARG A 12 6.15 7.48 -0.17
CA ARG A 12 4.81 7.97 0.21
C ARG A 12 4.43 7.64 1.64
N TRP A 13 4.86 6.50 2.18
CA TRP A 13 4.65 6.17 3.59
C TRP A 13 5.34 7.18 4.50
N GLN A 14 6.61 7.48 4.22
CA GLN A 14 7.36 8.48 4.97
C GLN A 14 6.68 9.85 4.85
N GLU A 15 6.41 10.33 3.64
CA GLU A 15 5.80 11.65 3.42
C GLU A 15 4.42 11.82 4.07
N ARG A 16 3.56 10.80 3.99
CA ARG A 16 2.11 10.95 4.30
C ARG A 16 1.69 10.34 5.63
N ILE A 17 2.42 9.36 6.14
CA ILE A 17 2.05 8.62 7.36
C ILE A 17 3.00 8.99 8.49
N GLN A 18 4.32 8.90 8.26
CA GLN A 18 5.31 9.15 9.31
C GLN A 18 6.59 9.81 8.74
N PRO A 19 6.66 11.15 8.67
CA PRO A 19 7.76 11.89 8.04
C PRO A 19 9.14 11.68 8.65
N ARG A 20 9.20 11.26 9.92
CA ARG A 20 10.44 11.00 10.65
C ARG A 20 10.87 9.52 10.61
N ALA A 21 10.12 8.66 9.93
CA ALA A 21 10.47 7.25 9.82
C ALA A 21 11.65 7.06 8.87
N THR A 22 12.54 6.12 9.18
CA THR A 22 13.57 5.65 8.24
C THR A 22 12.96 4.75 7.17
N ILE A 23 13.69 4.52 6.08
CA ILE A 23 13.30 3.58 5.02
C ILE A 23 13.02 2.18 5.60
N ALA A 24 13.89 1.69 6.49
CA ALA A 24 13.74 0.39 7.13
C ALA A 24 12.48 0.32 8.00
N GLN A 25 12.14 1.39 8.72
CA GLN A 25 10.92 1.46 9.52
C GLN A 25 9.66 1.45 8.64
N ALA A 26 9.68 2.17 7.52
CA ALA A 26 8.56 2.17 6.57
C ALA A 26 8.35 0.78 5.94
N ILE A 27 9.43 0.11 5.53
CA ILE A 27 9.39 -1.27 5.02
C ILE A 27 8.82 -2.22 6.08
N ALA A 28 9.34 -2.18 7.31
CA ALA A 28 8.88 -3.04 8.40
C ALA A 28 7.39 -2.79 8.73
N ALA A 29 6.95 -1.53 8.74
CA ALA A 29 5.56 -1.17 8.98
C ALA A 29 4.60 -1.72 7.92
N ILE A 30 5.01 -1.72 6.64
CA ILE A 30 4.21 -2.30 5.56
C ILE A 30 4.21 -3.84 5.67
N HIS A 31 5.37 -4.46 5.89
CA HIS A 31 5.50 -5.92 6.03
C HIS A 31 4.78 -6.49 7.26
N ALA A 32 4.55 -5.68 8.30
CA ALA A 32 3.71 -6.08 9.43
C ALA A 32 2.29 -6.53 8.98
N HIS A 33 1.87 -6.17 7.77
CA HIS A 33 0.59 -6.54 7.18
C HIS A 33 0.67 -7.57 6.06
N ASP A 34 1.80 -8.28 5.89
CA ASP A 34 2.03 -9.23 4.79
C ASP A 34 0.92 -10.28 4.64
N LYS A 35 0.40 -10.83 5.75
CA LYS A 35 -0.71 -11.80 5.69
C LYS A 35 -1.97 -11.20 5.06
N ALA A 36 -2.29 -9.95 5.38
CA ALA A 36 -3.44 -9.26 4.82
C ALA A 36 -3.20 -8.89 3.35
N ILE A 37 -1.99 -8.44 3.01
CA ILE A 37 -1.60 -8.13 1.63
C ILE A 37 -1.66 -9.38 0.75
N ALA A 38 -1.09 -10.49 1.21
CA ALA A 38 -1.11 -11.75 0.46
C ALA A 38 -2.54 -12.24 0.18
N ARG A 39 -3.44 -12.18 1.18
CA ARG A 39 -4.84 -12.53 0.99
C ARG A 39 -5.56 -11.59 0.03
N ALA A 40 -5.32 -10.28 0.15
CA ALA A 40 -5.91 -9.28 -0.74
C ALA A 40 -5.44 -9.48 -2.20
N LEU A 41 -4.16 -9.76 -2.41
CA LEU A 41 -3.62 -10.09 -3.73
C LEU A 41 -4.23 -11.36 -4.31
N ALA A 42 -4.34 -12.44 -3.51
CA ALA A 42 -4.96 -13.69 -3.94
C ALA A 42 -6.45 -13.52 -4.29
N PHE A 43 -7.15 -12.63 -3.59
CA PHE A 43 -8.55 -12.28 -3.87
C PHE A 43 -8.72 -11.32 -5.06
N GLY A 44 -7.65 -10.63 -5.48
CA GLY A 44 -7.74 -9.56 -6.48
C GLY A 44 -8.27 -8.23 -5.93
N ALA A 45 -8.15 -7.99 -4.63
CA ALA A 45 -8.54 -6.72 -4.02
C ALA A 45 -7.59 -5.57 -4.43
N PRO A 46 -8.12 -4.36 -4.68
CA PRO A 46 -7.32 -3.22 -5.12
C PRO A 46 -6.55 -2.54 -3.97
N CYS A 47 -6.91 -2.80 -2.71
CA CYS A 47 -6.24 -2.18 -1.57
C CYS A 47 -6.41 -2.97 -0.27
N VAL A 48 -5.53 -2.68 0.69
CA VAL A 48 -5.61 -3.13 2.10
C VAL A 48 -5.71 -1.90 2.98
N ARG A 49 -6.71 -1.87 3.87
CA ARG A 49 -6.85 -0.81 4.87
C ARG A 49 -6.28 -1.29 6.21
N THR A 50 -5.34 -0.52 6.74
CA THR A 50 -4.73 -0.76 8.06
C THR A 50 -5.26 0.28 9.07
N SER A 51 -4.79 0.21 10.32
CA SER A 51 -5.14 1.19 11.35
C SER A 51 -4.62 2.60 11.03
N GLN A 52 -3.51 2.71 10.29
CA GLN A 52 -2.81 3.98 10.01
C GLN A 52 -2.95 4.42 8.55
N ALA A 53 -3.08 3.47 7.62
CA ALA A 53 -2.94 3.76 6.21
C ALA A 53 -3.82 2.89 5.31
N ARG A 54 -3.81 3.21 4.02
CA ARG A 54 -4.36 2.41 2.94
C ARG A 54 -3.23 2.07 1.97
N LEU A 55 -2.98 0.78 1.80
CA LEU A 55 -2.00 0.24 0.87
C LEU A 55 -2.69 -0.07 -0.45
N ILE A 56 -2.24 0.53 -1.55
CA ILE A 56 -2.79 0.27 -2.88
C ILE A 56 -2.02 -0.87 -3.52
N LEU A 57 -2.76 -1.86 -4.01
CA LEU A 57 -2.22 -3.05 -4.63
C LEU A 57 -2.42 -2.98 -6.14
N ARG A 58 -1.36 -3.22 -6.90
CA ARG A 58 -1.42 -3.28 -8.37
C ARG A 58 -0.42 -4.32 -8.86
N GLY A 59 -0.84 -5.27 -9.70
CA GLY A 59 0.06 -6.25 -10.31
C GLY A 59 0.91 -7.04 -9.31
N GLY A 60 0.35 -7.43 -8.16
CA GLY A 60 1.09 -8.22 -7.16
C GLY A 60 1.98 -7.42 -6.21
N VAL A 61 2.03 -6.09 -6.33
CA VAL A 61 2.92 -5.23 -5.53
C VAL A 61 2.16 -4.17 -4.74
N VAL A 62 2.79 -3.67 -3.67
CA VAL A 62 2.33 -2.45 -2.97
C VAL A 62 2.85 -1.25 -3.76
N ALA A 63 1.93 -0.65 -4.54
CA ALA A 63 2.26 0.41 -5.49
C ALA A 63 2.33 1.79 -4.84
N THR A 64 1.45 2.10 -3.88
CA THR A 64 1.45 3.38 -3.17
C THR A 64 0.71 3.29 -1.84
N VAL A 65 0.82 4.34 -1.04
CA VAL A 65 0.25 4.44 0.31
C VAL A 65 -0.48 5.76 0.46
N TYR A 66 -1.67 5.70 1.06
CA TYR A 66 -2.45 6.88 1.45
C TYR A 66 -2.79 6.86 2.95
N PRO A 67 -3.01 8.02 3.59
CA PRO A 67 -3.55 8.08 4.94
C PRO A 67 -4.89 7.34 5.06
N LYS A 68 -5.20 6.79 6.23
CA LYS A 68 -6.46 6.07 6.47
C LYS A 68 -7.72 6.90 6.14
N ALA A 69 -7.66 8.21 6.35
CA ALA A 69 -8.75 9.16 6.08
C ALA A 69 -8.94 9.43 4.58
N TRP A 70 -7.99 9.04 3.74
CA TRP A 70 -8.09 9.26 2.31
C TRP A 70 -9.14 8.33 1.68
N ILE A 71 -10.03 8.94 0.92
CA ILE A 71 -11.06 8.25 0.14
C ILE A 71 -10.47 8.01 -1.24
N LEU A 72 -10.37 6.73 -1.63
CA LEU A 72 -9.98 6.36 -2.99
C LEU A 72 -11.02 6.98 -3.94
N PRO A 73 -10.61 7.81 -4.92
CA PRO A 73 -11.53 8.24 -5.96
C PRO A 73 -12.10 7.00 -6.65
N PRO A 74 -13.36 7.02 -7.11
CA PRO A 74 -13.98 5.86 -7.74
C PRO A 74 -13.04 5.33 -8.82
N LEU A 75 -12.85 4.00 -8.85
CA LEU A 75 -12.08 3.36 -9.92
C LEU A 75 -12.80 3.67 -11.23
N SER A 76 -12.30 4.65 -12.00
CA SER A 76 -12.76 4.84 -13.36
C SER A 76 -12.54 3.53 -14.08
N LYS A 77 -13.62 2.87 -14.51
CA LYS A 77 -13.57 1.78 -15.47
C LYS A 77 -13.04 2.36 -16.78
N GLY A 78 -11.72 2.46 -16.93
CA GLY A 78 -11.12 3.10 -18.10
C GLY A 78 -9.66 3.46 -17.85
N GLY A 79 -8.78 2.52 -18.14
CA GLY A 79 -7.33 2.71 -18.09
C GLY A 79 -6.60 1.55 -18.76
N ALA A 80 -7.12 1.10 -19.90
CA ALA A 80 -6.34 0.43 -20.92
C ALA A 80 -5.77 1.53 -21.82
N LEU A 81 -4.50 1.85 -21.63
CA LEU A 81 -3.57 2.36 -22.63
C LEU A 81 -2.18 1.86 -22.22
#